data_AF-W2X1H7-F1
#
_entry.id   AF-W2X1H7-F1
#
_cell.length_a   1.000
_cell.length_b   1.000
_cell.length_c   1.000
_cell.angle_alpha   90.00
_cell.angle_beta   90.00
_cell.angle_gamma   90.00
#
_symmetry.space_group_name_H-M   'P 1'
#
loop_
_entity.id
_entity.type
_entity.pdbx_description
1 polymer ?
#
loop_
_entity_poly.entity_id
_entity_poly.type
_entity_poly.pdbx_seq_one_letter_code
_entity_poly.pdbx_strand_id
1 'polypeptide(L)'
;MKEAIAQKPFAAKYGEAARVWASVAEHVSSTIKERVLEKQVRDRVRLLKKNWHAGELRSSLGSGIEEILEAVNKQSHYETLAGLVGQYVQLENAGKDDKRDRINKKKADEASATRCASEIVNEALVRRALRQDDIDSDGDSSASDDTNYASSSKSTPSKAHGKRKSAFQLEAERQDKRICDDMELRRRQVDRQMQAQLQQHQDSINLELEMHEHSVQMERTRALVQSQAEKTDAKGST
;
A
#
# COMPACT_ATOMS: atom_id res chain seq x y z
N MET A 1 -54.01 -39.92 27.03
CA MET A 1 -52.76 -39.30 27.51
C MET A 1 -51.57 -39.86 26.75
N LYS A 2 -51.17 -39.19 25.65
CA LYS A 2 -49.87 -39.40 24.99
C LYS A 2 -49.38 -38.01 24.57
N GLU A 3 -48.79 -37.29 25.50
CA GLU A 3 -48.08 -36.04 25.23
C GLU A 3 -46.57 -36.26 25.41
N ALA A 4 -45.81 -35.30 24.87
CA ALA A 4 -44.35 -35.17 24.87
C ALA A 4 -43.61 -35.91 23.74
N ILE A 5 -43.69 -35.36 22.52
CA ILE A 5 -42.56 -35.40 21.60
C ILE A 5 -41.93 -34.01 21.61
N ALA A 6 -40.75 -33.95 22.23
CA ALA A 6 -39.94 -32.76 22.44
C ALA A 6 -39.70 -31.97 21.15
N GLN A 7 -40.25 -30.76 21.06
CA GLN A 7 -39.78 -29.77 20.08
C GLN A 7 -38.43 -29.22 20.55
N LYS A 8 -37.35 -29.64 19.87
CA LYS A 8 -36.03 -29.02 19.99
C LYS A 8 -36.13 -27.54 19.60
N PRO A 9 -35.77 -26.58 20.48
CA PRO A 9 -35.87 -25.14 20.18
C PRO A 9 -34.91 -24.68 19.07
N PHE A 10 -33.91 -25.50 18.72
CA PHE A 10 -32.95 -25.19 17.66
C PHE A 10 -33.56 -25.23 16.26
N ALA A 11 -34.54 -26.11 16.00
CA ALA A 11 -35.12 -26.27 14.66
C ALA A 11 -36.04 -25.10 14.25
N ALA A 12 -36.70 -24.46 15.22
CA ALA A 12 -37.63 -23.36 14.97
C ALA A 12 -36.94 -22.12 14.36
N LYS A 13 -35.73 -21.79 14.81
CA LYS A 13 -34.98 -20.62 14.32
C LYS A 13 -34.44 -20.77 12.89
N TYR A 14 -34.10 -22.00 12.47
CA TYR A 14 -33.69 -22.25 11.08
C TYR A 14 -34.88 -22.28 10.11
N GLY A 15 -36.06 -22.70 10.56
CA GLY A 15 -37.29 -22.67 9.76
C GLY A 15 -37.74 -21.25 9.43
N GLU A 16 -37.56 -20.30 10.34
CA GLU A 16 -37.93 -18.89 10.14
C GLU A 16 -37.05 -18.21 9.07
N ALA A 17 -35.74 -18.42 9.13
CA ALA A 17 -34.82 -17.90 8.10
C ALA A 17 -35.12 -18.50 6.71
N ALA A 18 -35.43 -19.80 6.62
CA ALA A 18 -35.81 -20.44 5.37
C ALA A 18 -37.11 -19.89 4.77
N ARG A 19 -38.10 -19.56 5.60
CA ARG A 19 -39.36 -18.93 5.16
C ARG A 19 -39.14 -17.54 4.56
N VAL A 20 -38.24 -16.75 5.15
CA VAL A 20 -37.89 -15.41 4.64
C VAL A 20 -37.29 -15.51 3.24
N TRP A 21 -36.35 -16.43 3.02
CA TRP A 21 -35.72 -16.61 1.71
C TRP A 21 -36.70 -17.12 0.65
N ALA A 22 -37.64 -17.99 1.02
CA ALA A 22 -38.69 -18.44 0.11
C ALA A 22 -39.60 -17.28 -0.34
N SER A 23 -40.02 -16.42 0.60
CA SER A 23 -40.82 -15.22 0.28
C SER A 23 -40.07 -14.24 -0.62
N VAL A 24 -38.77 -14.01 -0.36
CA VAL A 24 -37.93 -13.16 -1.22
C VAL A 24 -37.80 -13.77 -2.62
N ALA A 25 -37.65 -15.09 -2.74
CA ALA A 25 -37.56 -15.76 -4.03
C ALA A 25 -38.85 -15.66 -4.83
N GLU A 26 -40.02 -15.80 -4.18
CA GLU A 26 -41.32 -15.59 -4.84
C GLU A 26 -41.48 -14.16 -5.32
N HIS A 27 -41.11 -13.17 -4.50
CA HIS A 27 -41.21 -11.76 -4.86
C HIS A 27 -40.29 -11.38 -6.02
N VAL A 28 -39.04 -11.85 -5.99
CA VAL A 28 -38.06 -11.66 -7.08
C VAL A 28 -38.54 -12.35 -8.35
N SER A 29 -39.10 -13.55 -8.23
CA SER A 29 -39.65 -14.29 -9.37
C SER A 29 -40.83 -13.57 -10.01
N SER A 30 -41.74 -13.02 -9.20
CA SER A 30 -42.88 -12.23 -9.66
C SER A 30 -42.44 -10.93 -10.34
N THR A 31 -41.37 -10.31 -9.84
CA THR A 31 -40.85 -9.04 -10.37
C THR A 31 -40.15 -9.23 -11.71
N ILE A 32 -39.33 -10.28 -11.83
CA ILE A 32 -38.56 -10.59 -13.04
C ILE A 32 -39.39 -11.41 -14.04
N LYS A 33 -40.58 -11.87 -13.62
CA LYS A 33 -41.47 -12.78 -14.39
C LYS A 33 -40.79 -14.09 -14.79
N GLU A 34 -39.83 -14.54 -13.99
CA GLU A 34 -39.05 -15.76 -14.21
C GLU A 34 -38.98 -16.56 -12.91
N ARG A 35 -39.02 -17.89 -12.97
CA ARG A 35 -38.99 -18.73 -11.76
C ARG A 35 -37.57 -18.80 -11.19
N VAL A 36 -37.34 -18.10 -10.09
CA VAL A 36 -36.06 -18.11 -9.35
C VAL A 36 -36.18 -18.96 -8.09
N LEU A 37 -35.24 -19.88 -7.90
CA LEU A 37 -35.17 -20.72 -6.71
C LEU A 37 -34.49 -19.98 -5.55
N GLU A 38 -34.93 -20.28 -4.32
CA GLU A 38 -34.38 -19.75 -3.07
C GLU A 38 -32.84 -19.81 -2.99
N LYS A 39 -32.25 -20.92 -3.47
CA LYS A 39 -30.79 -21.11 -3.51
C LYS A 39 -30.11 -20.10 -4.43
N GLN A 40 -30.68 -19.82 -5.60
CA GLN A 40 -30.12 -18.87 -6.57
C GLN A 40 -30.13 -17.44 -6.02
N VAL A 41 -31.20 -17.05 -5.32
CA VAL A 41 -31.28 -15.75 -4.63
C VAL A 41 -30.17 -15.65 -3.57
N ARG A 42 -30.02 -16.68 -2.73
CA ARG A 42 -28.97 -16.69 -1.70
C ARG A 42 -27.56 -16.62 -2.28
N ASP A 43 -27.29 -17.37 -3.34
CA ASP A 43 -25.97 -17.37 -4.00
C ASP A 43 -25.69 -16.01 -4.66
N ARG A 44 -26.69 -15.39 -5.28
CA ARG A 44 -26.58 -14.04 -5.84
C ARG A 44 -26.34 -12.98 -4.77
N VAL A 45 -27.04 -13.04 -3.64
CA VAL A 45 -26.82 -12.15 -2.50
C VAL A 45 -25.41 -12.33 -1.92
N ARG A 46 -24.92 -13.57 -1.83
CA ARG A 46 -23.54 -13.84 -1.37
C ARG A 46 -22.50 -13.26 -2.33
N LEU A 47 -22.72 -13.39 -3.64
CA LEU A 47 -21.87 -12.78 -4.66
C LEU A 47 -21.90 -11.25 -4.59
N LEU A 48 -23.09 -10.65 -4.45
CA LEU A 48 -23.25 -9.21 -4.29
C LEU A 48 -22.55 -8.70 -3.03
N LYS A 49 -22.63 -9.42 -1.91
CA LYS A 49 -21.92 -9.06 -0.68
C LYS A 49 -20.39 -9.08 -0.85
N LYS A 50 -19.86 -10.10 -1.55
CA LYS A 50 -18.43 -10.16 -1.89
C LYS A 50 -18.02 -9.01 -2.81
N ASN A 51 -18.84 -8.71 -3.81
CA ASN A 51 -18.58 -7.62 -4.75
C ASN A 51 -18.76 -6.25 -4.11
N TRP A 52 -19.65 -6.09 -3.13
CA TRP A 52 -19.81 -4.88 -2.33
C TRP A 52 -18.55 -4.58 -1.53
N HIS A 53 -17.98 -5.56 -0.83
CA HIS A 53 -16.71 -5.37 -0.12
C HIS A 53 -15.54 -5.10 -1.08
N ALA A 54 -15.51 -5.74 -2.24
CA ALA A 54 -14.54 -5.43 -3.29
C ALA A 54 -14.77 -4.06 -3.95
N GLY A 55 -16.00 -3.56 -3.95
CA GLY A 55 -16.42 -2.25 -4.47
C GLY A 55 -16.22 -1.13 -3.46
N GLU A 56 -16.33 -1.39 -2.17
CA GLU A 56 -16.04 -0.47 -1.05
C GLU A 56 -14.54 -0.14 -1.02
N LEU A 57 -13.68 -1.17 -1.17
CA LEU A 57 -12.24 -0.99 -1.36
C LEU A 57 -11.90 -0.17 -2.62
N ARG A 58 -12.70 -0.33 -3.69
CA ARG A 58 -12.51 0.37 -4.96
C ARG A 58 -13.09 1.79 -4.95
N SER A 59 -14.16 2.02 -4.20
CA SER A 59 -14.80 3.34 -4.03
C SER A 59 -14.02 4.20 -3.04
N SER A 60 -13.42 3.60 -2.01
CA SER A 60 -12.40 4.26 -1.19
C SER A 60 -11.17 4.68 -2.01
N LEU A 61 -10.88 3.99 -3.12
CA LEU A 61 -9.82 4.35 -4.06
C LEU A 61 -10.30 5.32 -5.16
N GLY A 62 -11.59 5.28 -5.51
CA GLY A 62 -12.21 6.03 -6.61
C GLY A 62 -12.92 7.33 -6.20
N SER A 63 -13.12 7.59 -4.90
CA SER A 63 -13.76 8.80 -4.37
C SER A 63 -13.00 10.12 -4.65
N GLY A 64 -11.93 10.09 -5.44
CA GLY A 64 -11.23 11.27 -5.94
C GLY A 64 -11.07 11.32 -7.47
N ILE A 65 -11.75 10.45 -8.24
CA ILE A 65 -11.51 10.29 -9.70
C ILE A 65 -12.66 10.85 -10.57
N GLU A 66 -13.63 11.56 -9.99
CA GLU A 66 -14.56 12.35 -10.81
C GLU A 66 -14.14 13.82 -10.86
N GLU A 67 -13.10 14.11 -11.66
CA GLU A 67 -12.90 15.46 -12.20
C GLU A 67 -13.33 15.47 -13.68
N ILE A 68 -14.57 15.94 -13.88
CA ILE A 68 -15.06 16.84 -14.93
C ILE A 68 -14.23 16.81 -16.23
N LEU A 69 -14.84 16.30 -17.30
CA LEU A 69 -14.33 16.22 -18.68
C LEU A 69 -13.94 17.58 -19.32
N GLU A 70 -14.08 18.67 -18.57
CA GLU A 70 -13.86 20.06 -18.95
C GLU A 70 -13.06 20.83 -17.87
N ALA A 71 -12.30 20.12 -17.03
CA ALA A 71 -11.29 20.72 -16.19
C ALA A 71 -10.14 21.22 -17.08
N VAL A 72 -10.21 22.48 -17.52
CA VAL A 72 -9.04 23.21 -18.00
C VAL A 72 -7.97 23.06 -16.93
N ASN A 73 -6.91 22.33 -17.28
CA ASN A 73 -5.76 21.97 -16.49
C ASN A 73 -5.27 23.14 -15.61
N LYS A 74 -5.78 23.27 -14.39
CA LYS A 74 -5.26 24.20 -13.37
C LYS A 74 -3.96 23.67 -12.74
N GLN A 75 -3.46 22.52 -13.21
CA GLN A 75 -2.19 21.93 -12.78
C GLN A 75 -0.95 22.66 -13.30
N SER A 76 -1.10 23.67 -14.18
CA SER A 76 0.03 24.47 -14.66
C SER A 76 0.88 25.07 -13.52
N HIS A 77 0.29 25.38 -12.36
CA HIS A 77 1.05 25.94 -11.23
C HIS A 77 1.98 24.94 -10.53
N TYR A 78 1.71 23.63 -10.63
CA TYR A 78 2.58 22.60 -10.06
C TYR A 78 3.74 22.21 -10.99
N GLU A 79 3.65 22.57 -12.27
CA GLU A 79 4.73 22.39 -13.26
C GLU A 79 5.70 23.59 -13.28
N THR A 80 5.35 24.70 -12.61
CA THR A 80 6.30 25.80 -12.40
C THR A 80 7.39 25.40 -11.41
N LEU A 81 8.59 25.95 -11.60
CA LEU A 81 9.73 25.72 -10.70
C LEU A 81 9.38 26.00 -9.23
N ALA A 82 8.59 27.05 -8.97
CA ALA A 82 8.11 27.37 -7.62
C ALA A 82 7.20 26.28 -7.04
N GLY A 83 6.32 25.70 -7.85
CA GLY A 83 5.45 24.57 -7.48
C GLY A 83 6.25 23.31 -7.14
N LEU A 84 7.25 22.97 -7.97
CA LEU A 84 8.12 21.81 -7.75
C LEU A 84 9.00 21.97 -6.50
N VAL A 85 9.57 23.16 -6.28
CA VAL A 85 10.34 23.46 -5.06
C VAL A 85 9.45 23.36 -3.82
N GLY A 86 8.21 23.86 -3.89
CA GLY A 86 7.23 23.71 -2.81
C GLY A 86 6.95 22.24 -2.47
N GLN A 87 6.79 21.39 -3.48
CA GLN A 87 6.58 19.95 -3.27
C GLN A 87 7.81 19.26 -2.68
N TYR A 88 9.01 19.60 -3.16
CA TYR A 88 10.26 19.05 -2.61
C TYR A 88 10.42 19.38 -1.12
N VAL A 89 10.19 20.64 -0.74
CA VAL A 89 10.27 21.08 0.66
C VAL A 89 9.25 20.36 1.54
N GLN A 90 8.02 20.16 1.05
CA GLN A 90 7.00 19.41 1.77
C GLN A 90 7.39 17.95 1.98
N LEU A 91 7.93 17.28 0.94
CA LEU A 91 8.41 15.91 1.03
C LEU A 91 9.61 15.78 1.97
N GLU A 92 10.54 16.73 1.94
CA GLU A 92 11.71 16.73 2.81
C GLU A 92 11.31 16.91 4.29
N ASN A 93 10.31 17.77 4.56
CA ASN A 93 9.76 17.97 5.89
C ASN A 93 9.01 16.74 6.38
N ALA A 94 8.17 16.12 5.54
CA ALA A 94 7.48 14.88 5.88
C ALA A 94 8.48 13.75 6.21
N GLY A 95 9.57 13.63 5.46
CA GLY A 95 10.63 12.66 5.76
C GLY A 95 11.37 12.94 7.08
N LYS A 96 11.55 14.22 7.44
CA LYS A 96 12.12 14.63 8.73
C LYS A 96 11.17 14.30 9.89
N ASP A 97 9.88 14.51 9.71
CA ASP A 97 8.86 14.23 10.73
C ASP A 97 8.70 12.72 10.94
N ASP A 98 8.63 11.92 9.87
CA ASP A 98 8.65 10.45 9.96
C ASP A 98 9.86 9.92 10.74
N LYS A 99 11.04 10.53 10.52
CA LYS A 99 12.26 10.15 11.24
C LYS A 99 12.16 10.49 12.73
N ARG A 100 11.58 11.65 13.08
CA ARG A 100 11.35 12.05 14.48
C ARG A 100 10.32 11.13 15.14
N ASP A 101 9.24 10.78 14.47
CA ASP A 101 8.20 9.91 14.99
C ASP A 101 8.72 8.50 15.28
N ARG A 102 9.56 7.95 14.40
CA ARG A 102 10.27 6.68 14.65
C ARG A 102 11.17 6.75 15.89
N ILE A 103 11.89 7.85 16.08
CA ILE A 103 12.75 8.05 17.25
C ILE A 103 11.89 8.16 18.52
N ASN A 104 10.82 8.95 18.49
CA ASN A 104 9.93 9.14 19.63
C ASN A 104 9.24 7.84 20.03
N LYS A 105 8.76 7.06 19.05
CA LYS A 105 8.20 5.73 19.29
C LYS A 105 9.21 4.81 19.96
N LYS A 106 10.46 4.75 19.46
CA LYS A 106 11.52 3.94 20.06
C LYS A 106 11.80 4.34 21.51
N LYS A 107 11.85 5.66 21.80
CA LYS A 107 12.02 6.18 23.16
C LYS A 107 10.84 5.84 24.08
N ALA A 108 9.61 5.90 23.57
CA ALA A 108 8.41 5.55 24.33
C ALA A 108 8.39 4.04 24.65
N ASP A 109 8.73 3.19 23.67
CA ASP A 109 8.84 1.74 23.87
C ASP A 109 9.92 1.41 24.92
N GLU A 110 11.08 2.06 24.85
CA GLU A 110 12.16 1.91 25.84
C GLU A 110 11.73 2.35 27.24
N ALA A 111 11.11 3.53 27.38
CA ALA A 111 10.58 4.01 28.66
C ALA A 111 9.51 3.08 29.25
N SER A 112 8.66 2.49 28.39
CA SER A 112 7.66 1.51 28.81
C SER A 112 8.30 0.22 29.31
N ALA A 113 9.36 -0.26 28.66
CA ALA A 113 10.11 -1.44 29.08
C ALA A 113 10.82 -1.18 30.42
N THR A 114 11.42 -0.01 30.61
CA THR A 114 12.02 0.38 31.89
C THR A 114 10.98 0.42 33.01
N ARG A 115 9.81 1.02 32.76
CA ARG A 115 8.71 1.05 33.75
C ARG A 115 8.27 -0.36 34.13
N CYS A 116 8.05 -1.24 33.16
CA CYS A 116 7.69 -2.64 33.37
C CYS A 116 8.73 -3.36 34.23
N ALA A 117 10.03 -3.18 33.93
CA ALA A 117 11.10 -3.77 34.75
C ALA A 117 11.09 -3.26 36.19
N SER A 118 10.89 -1.95 36.41
CA SER A 118 10.77 -1.37 37.75
C SER A 118 9.56 -1.89 38.51
N GLU A 119 8.40 -2.06 37.86
CA GLU A 119 7.20 -2.62 38.46
C GLU A 119 7.42 -4.05 38.94
N ILE A 120 8.08 -4.90 38.12
CA ILE A 120 8.43 -6.28 38.50
C ILE A 120 9.33 -6.30 39.74
N VAL A 121 10.35 -5.43 39.78
CA VAL A 121 11.28 -5.36 40.92
C VAL A 121 10.55 -4.88 42.18
N ASN A 122 9.72 -3.85 42.06
CA ASN A 122 8.95 -3.32 43.18
C ASN A 122 7.95 -4.36 43.70
N GLU A 123 7.25 -5.07 42.82
CA GLU A 123 6.33 -6.14 43.21
C GLU A 123 7.09 -7.27 43.93
N ALA A 124 8.26 -7.67 43.42
CA ALA A 124 9.09 -8.68 44.06
C ALA A 124 9.57 -8.24 45.46
N LEU A 125 9.92 -6.96 45.63
CA LEU A 125 10.27 -6.39 46.93
C LEU A 125 9.08 -6.40 47.90
N VAL A 126 7.88 -6.00 47.45
CA VAL A 126 6.66 -6.04 48.26
C VAL A 126 6.32 -7.48 48.67
N ARG A 127 6.38 -8.44 47.74
CA ARG A 127 6.16 -9.87 48.03
C ARG A 127 7.19 -10.43 49.01
N ARG A 128 8.43 -9.95 48.99
CA ARG A 128 9.46 -10.33 49.98
C ARG A 128 9.16 -9.75 51.35
N ALA A 129 8.79 -8.47 51.44
CA ALA A 129 8.43 -7.81 52.69
C ALA A 129 7.24 -8.50 53.37
N LEU A 130 6.19 -8.83 52.62
CA LEU A 130 5.01 -9.53 53.15
C LEU A 130 5.34 -10.91 53.74
N ARG A 131 6.28 -11.64 53.13
CA ARG A 131 6.74 -12.95 53.66
C ARG A 131 7.58 -12.84 54.93
N GLN A 132 8.07 -11.65 55.24
CA GLN A 132 8.88 -11.39 56.42
C GLN A 132 7.99 -11.10 57.64
N ASP A 133 6.76 -10.63 57.43
CA ASP A 133 5.75 -10.40 58.47
C ASP A 133 5.02 -11.70 58.90
N ASP A 134 5.18 -12.80 58.15
CA ASP A 134 4.61 -14.12 58.47
C ASP A 134 5.56 -15.04 59.28
N ILE A 135 6.75 -14.55 59.68
CA ILE A 135 7.80 -15.35 60.36
C ILE A 135 8.20 -14.73 61.72
N ASP A 136 7.23 -14.22 62.48
CA ASP A 136 7.37 -14.08 63.94
C ASP A 136 6.45 -15.10 64.61
N SER A 137 6.82 -16.38 64.54
CA SER A 137 6.35 -17.39 65.49
C SER A 137 7.44 -18.45 65.66
N ASP A 138 8.07 -18.39 66.84
CA ASP A 138 9.14 -19.26 67.30
C ASP A 138 8.91 -20.75 67.01
N GLY A 139 9.96 -21.41 66.52
CA GLY A 139 9.99 -22.85 66.27
C GLY A 139 11.39 -23.32 65.88
N ASP A 140 12.29 -23.38 66.85
CA ASP A 140 13.59 -24.06 66.77
C ASP A 140 13.40 -25.55 66.40
N SER A 141 14.01 -26.00 65.30
CA SER A 141 14.71 -27.30 65.25
C SER A 141 15.37 -27.60 63.89
N SER A 142 16.68 -27.86 63.99
CA SER A 142 17.47 -28.87 63.29
C SER A 142 17.93 -28.63 61.84
N ALA A 143 19.26 -28.69 61.72
CA ALA A 143 20.07 -28.66 60.50
C ALA A 143 19.73 -29.75 59.47
N SER A 144 19.87 -29.43 58.18
CA SER A 144 20.71 -30.19 57.23
C SER A 144 20.73 -29.55 55.84
N ASP A 145 21.96 -29.50 55.31
CA ASP A 145 22.37 -29.55 53.91
C ASP A 145 21.99 -28.46 52.91
N ASP A 146 22.99 -27.59 52.71
CA ASP A 146 23.38 -27.02 51.42
C ASP A 146 23.30 -28.06 50.29
N THR A 147 22.23 -28.01 49.50
CA THR A 147 22.23 -28.55 48.14
C THR A 147 21.92 -27.43 47.16
N ASN A 148 23.01 -26.78 46.78
CA ASN A 148 23.10 -25.83 45.68
C ASN A 148 22.54 -26.50 44.41
N TYR A 149 21.29 -26.21 44.06
CA TYR A 149 20.64 -26.69 42.83
C TYR A 149 21.15 -25.86 41.63
N ALA A 150 22.46 -25.93 41.39
CA ALA A 150 23.05 -25.47 40.15
C ALA A 150 22.83 -26.54 39.08
N SER A 151 21.61 -26.56 38.53
CA SER A 151 21.40 -27.16 37.21
C SER A 151 22.16 -26.31 36.20
N SER A 152 23.43 -26.67 36.01
CA SER A 152 24.28 -26.27 34.91
C SER A 152 23.69 -26.84 33.63
N SER A 153 22.65 -26.19 33.12
CA SER A 153 22.29 -26.29 31.72
C SER A 153 23.40 -25.59 30.93
N LYS A 154 24.42 -26.37 30.61
CA LYS A 154 25.53 -26.01 29.73
C LYS A 154 24.97 -25.68 28.34
N SER A 155 24.47 -24.47 28.14
CA SER A 155 24.09 -23.97 26.82
C SER A 155 25.36 -23.67 26.05
N THR A 156 25.70 -24.57 25.14
CA THR A 156 26.74 -24.35 24.13
C THR A 156 26.43 -23.08 23.32
N PRO A 157 27.42 -22.27 22.93
CA PRO A 157 27.19 -21.18 22.00
C PRO A 157 27.10 -21.76 20.58
N SER A 158 25.99 -22.43 20.27
CA SER A 158 25.72 -22.84 18.90
C SER A 158 25.19 -21.65 18.11
N LYS A 159 26.14 -21.00 17.43
CA LYS A 159 26.02 -20.44 16.07
C LYS A 159 24.66 -19.82 15.77
N ALA A 160 24.63 -18.47 15.74
CA ALA A 160 23.51 -17.67 15.26
C ALA A 160 23.05 -18.14 13.85
N HIS A 161 22.19 -19.14 13.82
CA HIS A 161 21.42 -19.48 12.64
C HIS A 161 20.27 -18.48 12.60
N GLY A 162 20.34 -17.58 11.62
CA GLY A 162 19.29 -16.61 11.33
C GLY A 162 17.93 -17.29 11.41
N LYS A 163 17.03 -16.68 12.20
CA LYS A 163 15.70 -17.19 12.48
C LYS A 163 15.09 -17.76 11.20
N ARG A 164 14.78 -19.07 11.19
CA ARG A 164 14.11 -19.71 10.05
C ARG A 164 12.80 -18.96 9.80
N LYS A 165 12.68 -18.30 8.64
CA LYS A 165 11.47 -17.55 8.27
C LYS A 165 10.28 -18.51 8.25
N SER A 166 9.18 -18.10 8.86
CA SER A 166 7.91 -18.84 8.78
C SER A 166 7.42 -18.88 7.33
N ALA A 167 6.69 -19.93 6.94
CA ALA A 167 6.10 -20.04 5.61
C ALA A 167 5.21 -18.82 5.26
N PHE A 168 4.55 -18.23 6.26
CA PHE A 168 3.78 -17.00 6.10
C PHE A 168 4.66 -15.79 5.76
N GLN A 169 5.80 -15.62 6.44
CA GLN A 169 6.76 -14.55 6.13
C GLN A 169 7.37 -14.71 4.75
N LEU A 170 7.63 -15.96 4.34
CA LEU A 170 8.19 -16.25 3.03
C LEU A 170 7.18 -15.99 1.89
N GLU A 171 5.88 -16.19 2.14
CA GLU A 171 4.83 -15.80 1.19
C GLU A 171 4.61 -14.29 1.16
N ALA A 172 4.68 -13.61 2.32
CA ALA A 172 4.61 -12.16 2.39
C ALA A 172 5.74 -11.51 1.57
N GLU A 173 6.99 -11.95 1.75
CA GLU A 173 8.13 -11.48 0.94
C GLU A 173 7.93 -11.74 -0.57
N ARG A 174 7.30 -12.87 -0.93
CA ARG A 174 6.99 -13.15 -2.34
C ARG A 174 5.90 -12.21 -2.89
N GLN A 175 4.92 -11.83 -2.09
CA GLN A 175 3.91 -10.84 -2.48
C GLN A 175 4.53 -9.46 -2.64
N ASP A 176 5.34 -9.03 -1.68
CA ASP A 176 6.04 -7.75 -1.74
C ASP A 176 6.94 -7.68 -2.98
N LYS A 177 7.66 -8.75 -3.29
CA LYS A 177 8.47 -8.82 -4.52
C LYS A 177 7.60 -8.66 -5.78
N ARG A 178 6.45 -9.35 -5.86
CA ARG A 178 5.53 -9.22 -7.00
C ARG A 178 5.01 -7.80 -7.16
N ILE A 179 4.72 -7.11 -6.06
CA ILE A 179 4.25 -5.72 -6.06
C ILE A 179 5.37 -4.79 -6.52
N CYS A 180 6.58 -4.93 -5.98
CA CYS A 180 7.75 -4.16 -6.39
C CYS A 180 8.05 -4.33 -7.88
N ASP A 181 8.02 -5.57 -8.38
CA ASP A 181 8.27 -5.87 -9.80
C ASP A 181 7.20 -5.22 -10.71
N ASP A 182 5.91 -5.22 -10.32
CA ASP A 182 4.84 -4.54 -11.07
C ASP A 182 5.02 -3.01 -11.08
N MET A 183 5.34 -2.42 -9.92
CA MET A 183 5.62 -0.98 -9.84
C MET A 183 6.83 -0.59 -10.69
N GLU A 184 7.89 -1.40 -10.68
CA GLU A 184 9.08 -1.13 -11.47
C GLU A 184 8.80 -1.25 -12.98
N LEU A 185 7.96 -2.20 -13.39
CA LEU A 185 7.52 -2.31 -14.77
C LEU A 185 6.75 -1.07 -15.23
N ARG A 186 5.82 -0.56 -14.39
CA ARG A 186 5.08 0.68 -14.66
C ARG A 186 6.01 1.88 -14.74
N ARG A 187 6.96 2.00 -13.82
CA ARG A 187 7.98 3.06 -13.85
C ARG A 187 8.77 3.04 -15.15
N ARG A 188 9.26 1.87 -15.57
CA ARG A 188 9.98 1.72 -16.85
C ARG A 188 9.11 2.07 -18.06
N GLN A 189 7.81 1.80 -18.00
CA GLN A 189 6.89 2.18 -19.07
C GLN A 189 6.76 3.69 -19.19
N VAL A 190 6.63 4.40 -18.06
CA VAL A 190 6.58 5.87 -18.01
C VAL A 190 7.90 6.46 -18.50
N ASP A 191 9.04 5.94 -18.02
CA ASP A 191 10.36 6.41 -18.44
C ASP A 191 10.55 6.26 -19.97
N ARG A 192 10.11 5.13 -20.55
CA ARG A 192 10.14 4.93 -22.01
C ARG A 192 9.24 5.91 -22.75
N GLN A 193 8.04 6.19 -22.25
CA GLN A 193 7.12 7.14 -22.88
C GLN A 193 7.69 8.56 -22.86
N MET A 194 8.24 8.98 -21.73
CA MET A 194 8.90 10.28 -21.59
C MET A 194 10.09 10.40 -22.54
N GLN A 195 10.93 9.37 -22.64
CA GLN A 195 12.07 9.38 -23.54
C GLN A 195 11.65 9.42 -25.02
N ALA A 196 10.59 8.70 -25.40
CA ALA A 196 10.04 8.76 -26.74
C ALA A 196 9.49 10.15 -27.09
N GLN A 197 8.83 10.83 -26.14
CA GLN A 197 8.32 12.18 -26.33
C GLN A 197 9.46 13.20 -26.50
N LEU A 198 10.52 13.09 -25.71
CA LEU A 198 11.72 13.92 -25.85
C LEU A 198 12.38 13.70 -27.21
N GLN A 199 12.49 12.44 -27.66
CA GLN A 199 13.04 12.12 -28.97
C GLN A 199 12.20 12.74 -30.09
N GLN A 200 10.87 12.61 -30.04
CA GLN A 200 9.98 13.22 -31.02
C GLN A 200 10.13 14.75 -31.07
N HIS A 201 10.26 15.40 -29.91
CA HIS A 201 10.48 16.84 -29.87
C HIS A 201 11.82 17.22 -30.50
N GLN A 202 12.88 16.46 -30.20
CA GLN A 202 14.19 16.69 -30.79
C GLN A 202 14.19 16.47 -32.31
N ASP A 203 13.55 15.41 -32.79
CA ASP A 203 13.42 15.10 -34.21
C ASP A 203 12.63 16.19 -34.94
N SER A 204 11.57 16.73 -34.30
CA SER A 204 10.80 17.85 -34.83
C SER A 204 11.66 19.11 -34.97
N ILE A 205 12.47 19.43 -33.98
CA ILE A 205 13.41 20.57 -34.04
C ILE A 205 14.43 20.37 -35.15
N ASN A 206 15.00 19.16 -35.26
CA ASN A 206 16.00 18.85 -36.27
C ASN A 206 15.41 18.98 -37.68
N LEU A 207 14.21 18.47 -37.92
CA LEU A 207 13.53 18.57 -39.20
C LEU A 207 13.25 20.03 -39.59
N GLU A 208 12.84 20.87 -38.63
CA GLU A 208 12.63 22.30 -38.85
C GLU A 208 13.93 23.01 -39.22
N LEU A 209 15.03 22.68 -38.54
CA LEU A 209 16.36 23.20 -38.87
C LEU A 209 16.83 22.78 -40.26
N GLU A 210 16.65 21.52 -40.64
CA GLU A 210 16.99 21.01 -41.98
C GLU A 210 16.16 21.71 -43.07
N MET A 211 14.86 21.88 -42.83
CA MET A 211 13.98 22.62 -43.75
C MET A 211 14.42 24.08 -43.92
N HIS A 212 14.75 24.74 -42.81
CA HIS A 212 15.24 26.11 -42.84
C HIS A 212 16.58 26.20 -43.58
N GLU A 213 17.51 25.28 -43.32
CA GLU A 213 18.79 25.23 -44.01
C GLU A 213 18.62 25.01 -45.52
N HIS A 214 17.76 24.07 -45.92
CA HIS A 214 17.44 23.83 -47.33
C HIS A 214 16.83 25.09 -47.98
N SER A 215 15.93 25.80 -47.29
CA SER A 215 15.38 27.07 -47.76
C SER A 215 16.45 28.13 -47.98
N VAL A 216 17.37 28.29 -47.02
CA VAL A 216 18.49 29.25 -47.13
C VAL A 216 19.43 28.88 -48.28
N GLN A 217 19.71 27.59 -48.48
CA GLN A 217 20.54 27.12 -49.60
C GLN A 217 19.88 27.43 -50.96
N MET A 218 18.56 27.23 -51.07
CA MET A 218 17.78 27.58 -52.27
C MET A 218 17.79 29.09 -52.55
N GLU A 219 17.70 29.92 -51.51
CA GLU A 219 17.75 31.37 -51.67
C GLU A 219 19.15 31.84 -52.11
N ARG A 220 20.21 31.25 -51.54
CA ARG A 220 21.60 31.51 -51.96
C ARG A 220 21.86 31.12 -53.41
N THR A 221 21.37 29.96 -53.86
CA THR A 221 21.55 29.52 -55.25
C THR A 221 20.78 30.43 -56.20
N ARG A 222 19.55 30.84 -55.85
CA ARG A 222 18.77 31.81 -56.62
C ARG A 222 19.49 33.16 -56.75
N ALA A 223 20.04 33.68 -55.66
CA ALA A 223 20.79 34.94 -55.66
C ALA A 223 22.07 34.84 -56.52
N LEU A 224 22.78 33.71 -56.47
CA LEU A 224 23.94 33.48 -57.33
C LEU A 224 23.56 33.46 -58.81
N VAL A 225 22.48 32.77 -59.18
CA VAL A 225 21.98 32.72 -60.57
C VAL A 225 21.58 34.12 -61.05
N GLN A 226 20.87 34.89 -60.23
CA GLN A 226 20.52 36.29 -60.56
C GLN A 226 21.77 37.16 -60.76
N SER A 227 22.76 37.05 -59.88
CA SER A 227 24.01 37.81 -60.00
C SER A 227 24.83 37.44 -61.24
N GLN A 228 24.74 36.20 -61.71
CA GLN A 228 25.39 35.76 -62.94
C GLN A 228 24.66 36.29 -64.17
N ALA A 229 23.32 36.26 -64.17
CA ALA A 229 22.51 36.83 -65.24
C ALA A 229 22.75 38.34 -65.41
N GLU A 230 22.78 39.10 -64.32
CA GLU A 230 23.08 40.53 -64.35
C GLU A 230 24.49 40.83 -64.89
N LYS A 231 25.48 39.98 -64.60
CA LYS A 231 26.84 40.11 -65.13
C LYS A 231 26.95 39.77 -66.61
N THR A 232 26.13 38.86 -67.13
CA THR A 232 26.11 38.54 -68.57
C THR A 232 25.44 39.63 -69.38
N ASP A 233 24.36 40.23 -68.85
CA ASP A 233 23.65 41.33 -69.51
C ASP A 233 24.50 42.61 -69.55
N ALA A 234 25.28 42.89 -68.51
CA ALA A 234 26.21 44.02 -68.48
C ALA A 234 27.38 43.89 -69.48
N LYS A 235 27.76 42.67 -69.88
CA LYS A 235 28.83 42.42 -70.87
C LYS A 235 28.34 42.44 -72.32
N GLY A 236 27.04 42.32 -72.57
CA GLY A 236 26.45 42.37 -73.90
C GLY A 236 26.10 43.77 -74.41
N SER A 237 26.31 44.81 -73.59
CA SER A 237 25.87 46.19 -73.88
C SER A 237 27.02 47.18 -74.18
N THR A 238 28.23 46.69 -74.43
CA THR A 238 29.38 47.46 -74.97
C THR A 238 29.70 46.99 -76.37
#